data_AF-F4PV52-F1
#
_entry.id   AF-F4PV52-F1
#
_cell.length_a   1.000
_cell.length_b   1.000
_cell.length_c   1.000
_cell.angle_alpha   90.00
_cell.angle_beta   90.00
_cell.angle_gamma   90.00
#
_symmetry.space_group_name_H-M   'P 1'
#
loop_
_entity.id
_entity.type
_entity.pdbx_description
1 polymer ?
#
loop_
_entity_poly.entity_id
_entity_poly.type
_entity_poly.pdbx_seq_one_letter_code
_entity_poly.pdbx_strand_id
1 'polypeptide(L)'
;MKRMKEEHVKVLVVGSGIVGLTTSLLLHQQQQQEKEKDSDDIESSSTSSSSLSTSSSITFKVIEKHSTLCMHPRSRGFNTRSMEIIRSLGLESKVKETVDQSVIQSTGIYSGRTLVQAIGRKYRWLRNPQLLGGLAVLVSIFGAIYWVLPGGWFSIFMIALVYVLMQVAKKWKRYIKESSTSSFTRITQDIIEPLLYESAKSRGIDIEFNQEMLELTKMDDSDRDDNTKGRYRVLVKDRVTGDEKVIWTDYRAGWDRVPRSRRDDPTTQHLLSIKSDGSVGVVEPAVHVLGRE
;
A
#
# COMPACT_ATOMS: atom_id res chain seq x y z
N MET A 1 -40.54 11.56 -14.43
CA MET A 1 -39.48 10.88 -13.64
C MET A 1 -38.28 10.69 -14.54
N LYS A 2 -37.11 11.25 -14.19
CA LYS A 2 -35.86 11.05 -14.95
C LYS A 2 -35.48 9.58 -14.79
N ARG A 3 -35.36 8.82 -15.89
CA ARG A 3 -34.97 7.41 -15.83
C ARG A 3 -33.55 7.35 -15.29
N MET A 4 -33.34 6.75 -14.12
CA MET A 4 -32.00 6.61 -13.55
C MET A 4 -31.16 5.73 -14.47
N LYS A 5 -29.92 6.14 -14.73
CA LYS A 5 -29.00 5.39 -15.57
C LYS A 5 -28.47 4.21 -14.76
N GLU A 6 -28.59 3.01 -15.29
CA GLU A 6 -28.09 1.78 -14.67
C GLU A 6 -26.88 1.24 -15.43
N GLU A 7 -25.88 0.76 -14.69
CA GLU A 7 -24.63 0.23 -15.23
C GLU A 7 -24.24 -1.04 -14.46
N HIS A 8 -23.66 -2.03 -15.14
CA HIS A 8 -23.20 -3.28 -14.53
C HIS A 8 -21.70 -3.42 -14.73
N VAL A 9 -20.98 -3.64 -13.63
CA VAL A 9 -19.54 -3.89 -13.61
C VAL A 9 -19.24 -5.05 -12.68
N LYS A 10 -18.16 -5.80 -12.89
CA LYS A 10 -17.81 -6.92 -11.99
C LYS A 10 -17.24 -6.40 -10.67
N VAL A 11 -16.38 -5.38 -10.76
CA VAL A 11 -15.70 -4.79 -9.61
C VAL A 11 -15.81 -3.26 -9.65
N LEU A 12 -16.39 -2.66 -8.62
CA LEU A 12 -16.36 -1.21 -8.44
C LEU A 12 -15.26 -0.82 -7.44
N VAL A 13 -14.31 0.01 -7.89
CA VAL A 13 -13.27 0.63 -7.06
C VAL A 13 -13.73 2.02 -6.63
N VAL A 14 -13.93 2.22 -5.32
CA VAL A 14 -14.37 3.51 -4.76
C VAL A 14 -13.18 4.25 -4.12
N GLY A 15 -12.80 5.36 -4.74
CA GLY A 15 -11.69 6.23 -4.37
C GLY A 15 -10.43 5.97 -5.20
N SER A 16 -9.75 7.04 -5.63
CA SER A 16 -8.51 7.03 -6.42
C SER A 16 -7.28 7.49 -5.62
N GLY A 17 -7.28 7.27 -4.30
CA GLY A 17 -6.06 7.43 -3.49
C GLY A 17 -5.04 6.31 -3.75
N ILE A 18 -3.93 6.29 -3.00
CA ILE A 18 -2.87 5.26 -3.12
C ILE A 18 -3.44 3.84 -3.24
N VAL A 19 -4.37 3.45 -2.36
CA VAL A 19 -4.93 2.10 -2.33
C VAL A 19 -5.77 1.83 -3.58
N GLY A 20 -6.68 2.73 -3.94
CA GLY A 20 -7.56 2.55 -5.09
C GLY A 20 -6.80 2.49 -6.42
N LEU A 21 -5.81 3.37 -6.61
CA LEU A 21 -4.95 3.35 -7.80
C LEU A 21 -4.11 2.06 -7.86
N THR A 22 -3.53 1.64 -6.74
CA THR A 22 -2.76 0.39 -6.68
C THR A 22 -3.63 -0.82 -7.00
N THR A 23 -4.84 -0.89 -6.42
CA THR A 23 -5.80 -1.96 -6.70
C THR A 23 -6.21 -1.97 -8.18
N SER A 24 -6.46 -0.80 -8.76
CA SER A 24 -6.84 -0.68 -10.18
C SER A 24 -5.72 -1.19 -11.10
N LEU A 25 -4.48 -0.85 -10.80
CA LEU A 25 -3.32 -1.33 -11.55
C LEU A 25 -3.13 -2.85 -11.44
N LEU A 26 -3.36 -3.43 -10.25
CA LEU A 26 -3.29 -4.87 -10.04
C LEU A 26 -4.41 -5.62 -10.75
N LEU A 27 -5.65 -5.11 -10.68
CA LEU A 27 -6.79 -5.67 -11.41
C LEU A 27 -6.53 -5.66 -12.92
N HIS A 28 -5.96 -4.57 -13.44
CA HIS A 28 -5.59 -4.49 -14.85
C HIS A 28 -4.49 -5.50 -15.23
N GLN A 29 -3.48 -5.69 -14.38
CA GLN A 29 -2.44 -6.70 -14.61
C GLN A 29 -3.02 -8.11 -14.62
N GLN A 30 -3.97 -8.41 -13.72
CA GLN A 30 -4.66 -9.70 -13.70
C GLN A 30 -5.52 -9.92 -14.95
N GLN A 31 -6.25 -8.89 -15.40
CA GLN A 31 -7.02 -8.94 -16.66
C GLN A 31 -6.13 -9.29 -17.86
N GLN A 32 -4.89 -8.76 -17.92
CA GLN A 32 -3.96 -9.07 -19.00
C GLN A 32 -3.49 -10.52 -18.94
N GLN A 33 -3.15 -11.02 -17.75
CA GLN A 33 -2.72 -12.41 -17.55
C GLN A 33 -3.82 -13.42 -17.90
N GLU A 34 -5.08 -13.12 -17.57
CA GLU A 34 -6.22 -13.96 -17.95
C GLU A 34 -6.41 -13.99 -19.48
N LYS A 35 -6.24 -12.85 -20.15
CA LYS A 35 -6.33 -12.78 -21.62
C LYS A 35 -5.22 -13.56 -22.33
N GLU A 36 -3.98 -13.49 -21.83
CA GLU A 36 -2.84 -14.23 -22.39
C GLU A 36 -3.02 -15.75 -22.20
N LYS A 37 -3.53 -16.17 -21.04
CA LYS A 37 -3.79 -17.58 -20.76
C LYS A 37 -4.90 -18.15 -21.65
N ASP A 38 -6.00 -17.40 -21.84
CA ASP A 38 -7.08 -17.80 -22.74
C ASP A 38 -6.60 -17.92 -24.20
N SER A 39 -5.64 -17.10 -24.65
CA SER A 39 -5.06 -17.25 -26.00
C SER A 39 -4.19 -18.50 -26.16
N ASP A 40 -3.40 -18.86 -25.14
CA ASP A 40 -2.53 -20.05 -25.17
C ASP A 40 -3.34 -21.37 -25.11
N ASP A 41 -4.46 -21.37 -24.38
CA ASP A 41 -5.38 -22.51 -24.31
C ASP A 41 -6.10 -22.76 -25.65
N ILE A 42 -6.35 -21.72 -26.44
CA ILE A 42 -6.96 -21.83 -27.78
C ILE A 42 -5.98 -22.41 -28.81
N GLU A 43 -4.69 -22.07 -28.76
CA GLU A 43 -3.69 -22.62 -29.70
C GLU A 43 -3.33 -24.09 -29.41
N SER A 44 -3.47 -24.55 -28.17
CA SER A 44 -3.14 -25.93 -27.77
C SER A 44 -4.31 -26.93 -27.91
N SER A 45 -5.53 -26.47 -28.19
CA SER A 45 -6.76 -27.28 -28.22
C SER A 45 -7.41 -27.39 -29.61
N SER A 46 -6.62 -27.58 -30.67
CA SER A 46 -7.14 -27.79 -32.04
C SER A 46 -7.90 -29.12 -32.26
N THR A 47 -8.08 -29.95 -31.22
CA THR A 47 -8.94 -31.16 -31.30
C THR A 47 -9.51 -31.51 -29.93
N SER A 48 -10.63 -30.89 -29.53
CA SER A 48 -11.81 -31.53 -28.92
C SER A 48 -12.69 -30.51 -28.20
N SER A 49 -13.97 -30.62 -28.48
CA SER A 49 -15.04 -29.66 -28.23
C SER A 49 -15.39 -29.42 -26.76
N SER A 50 -15.75 -28.16 -26.48
CA SER A 50 -16.76 -27.72 -25.50
C SER A 50 -16.57 -28.13 -24.03
N SER A 51 -15.75 -27.35 -23.31
CA SER A 51 -16.00 -27.08 -21.90
C SER A 51 -16.12 -25.57 -21.70
N LEU A 52 -17.27 -25.13 -21.17
CA LEU A 52 -17.67 -23.75 -20.87
C LEU A 52 -16.51 -22.76 -20.70
N SER A 53 -16.31 -21.92 -21.71
CA SER A 53 -15.65 -20.62 -21.59
C SER A 53 -16.53 -19.70 -20.74
N THR A 54 -16.44 -19.80 -19.42
CA THR A 54 -16.82 -18.74 -18.48
C THR A 54 -15.56 -18.03 -17.98
N SER A 55 -14.63 -17.69 -18.87
CA SER A 55 -13.59 -16.70 -18.57
C SER A 55 -14.26 -15.33 -18.49
N SER A 56 -14.81 -15.08 -17.30
CA SER A 56 -15.50 -13.85 -16.96
C SER A 56 -14.48 -12.72 -16.89
N SER A 57 -14.18 -12.12 -18.05
CA SER A 57 -13.37 -10.92 -18.20
C SER A 57 -13.65 -9.99 -17.04
N ILE A 58 -12.69 -9.89 -16.11
CA ILE A 58 -12.85 -9.03 -14.94
C ILE A 58 -13.09 -7.64 -15.49
N THR A 59 -14.27 -7.06 -15.28
CA THR A 59 -14.56 -5.69 -15.72
C THR A 59 -14.61 -4.84 -14.47
N PHE A 60 -13.76 -3.82 -14.38
CA PHE A 60 -13.75 -2.95 -13.22
C PHE A 60 -13.89 -1.49 -13.60
N LYS A 61 -14.39 -0.70 -12.66
CA LYS A 61 -14.59 0.74 -12.81
C LYS A 61 -14.08 1.47 -11.58
N VAL A 62 -13.45 2.62 -11.77
CA VAL A 62 -12.91 3.44 -10.68
C VAL A 62 -13.67 4.76 -10.61
N ILE A 63 -14.18 5.09 -9.42
CA ILE A 63 -14.86 6.36 -9.15
C ILE A 63 -14.13 7.13 -8.06
N GLU A 64 -14.05 8.45 -8.21
CA GLU A 64 -13.41 9.35 -7.24
C GLU A 64 -14.32 10.54 -6.94
N LYS A 65 -14.50 10.85 -5.66
CA LYS A 65 -15.36 11.93 -5.18
C LYS A 65 -14.79 13.32 -5.47
N HIS A 66 -13.48 13.46 -5.41
CA HIS A 66 -12.80 14.73 -5.64
C HIS A 66 -12.58 15.00 -7.14
N SER A 67 -12.35 16.26 -7.50
CA SER A 67 -12.04 16.67 -8.87
C SER A 67 -10.56 16.47 -9.22
N THR A 68 -9.70 16.32 -8.22
CA THR A 68 -8.25 16.23 -8.34
C THR A 68 -7.69 15.22 -7.33
N LEU A 69 -6.47 14.75 -7.57
CA LEU A 69 -5.71 13.93 -6.62
C LEU A 69 -5.33 14.71 -5.34
N CYS A 70 -4.86 14.01 -4.31
CA CYS A 70 -4.47 14.64 -3.04
C CYS A 70 -3.18 15.45 -3.22
N MET A 71 -3.28 16.78 -3.13
CA MET A 71 -2.13 17.69 -3.21
C MET A 71 -1.34 17.82 -1.89
N HIS A 72 -1.74 17.11 -0.83
CA HIS A 72 -1.11 17.26 0.49
C HIS A 72 -0.12 16.12 0.81
N PRO A 73 1.09 16.45 1.32
CA PRO A 73 2.11 15.47 1.70
C PRO A 73 1.78 14.82 3.05
N ARG A 74 0.70 14.02 3.08
CA ARG A 74 0.18 13.35 4.28
C ARG A 74 1.07 12.17 4.70
N SER A 75 0.99 11.07 3.96
CA SER A 75 1.92 9.95 4.13
C SER A 75 3.31 10.35 3.62
N ARG A 76 4.38 9.95 4.31
CA ARG A 76 5.78 10.33 4.00
C ARG A 76 6.76 9.16 3.96
N GLY A 77 6.26 7.93 4.06
CA GLY A 77 7.09 6.74 4.14
C GLY A 77 6.37 5.52 3.60
N PHE A 78 7.02 4.86 2.65
CA PHE A 78 6.58 3.59 2.11
C PHE A 78 7.47 2.50 2.67
N ASN A 79 6.84 1.52 3.32
CA ASN A 79 7.57 0.39 3.88
C ASN A 79 8.11 -0.50 2.76
N THR A 80 9.03 -1.40 3.13
CA THR A 80 9.62 -2.36 2.21
C THR A 80 8.56 -3.16 1.45
N ARG A 81 7.49 -3.60 2.11
CA ARG A 81 6.41 -4.39 1.49
C ARG A 81 5.58 -3.59 0.47
N SER A 82 5.32 -2.31 0.73
CA SER A 82 4.67 -1.40 -0.21
C SER A 82 5.56 -1.20 -1.43
N MET A 83 6.87 -1.05 -1.23
CA MET A 83 7.82 -0.94 -2.34
C MET A 83 7.90 -2.23 -3.16
N GLU A 84 7.74 -3.41 -2.58
CA GLU A 84 7.63 -4.67 -3.33
C GLU A 84 6.40 -4.71 -4.23
N ILE A 85 5.24 -4.21 -3.76
CA ILE A 85 4.02 -4.11 -4.58
C ILE A 85 4.23 -3.09 -5.71
N ILE A 86 4.85 -1.94 -5.42
CA ILE A 86 5.20 -0.95 -6.44
C ILE A 86 6.18 -1.55 -7.47
N ARG A 87 7.10 -2.41 -7.03
CA ARG A 87 8.03 -3.15 -7.90
C ARG A 87 7.31 -4.16 -8.78
N SER A 88 6.32 -4.91 -8.26
CA SER A 88 5.54 -5.83 -9.10
C SER A 88 4.74 -5.10 -10.18
N LEU A 89 4.41 -3.83 -9.93
CA LEU A 89 3.79 -2.94 -10.92
C LEU A 89 4.80 -2.31 -11.89
N GLY A 90 6.11 -2.54 -11.75
CA GLY A 90 7.16 -1.97 -12.60
C GLY A 90 7.45 -0.49 -12.32
N LEU A 91 7.01 0.04 -11.18
CA LEU A 91 7.10 1.48 -10.86
C LEU A 91 8.22 1.83 -9.88
N GLU A 92 8.95 0.85 -9.36
CA GLU A 92 9.97 1.09 -8.32
C GLU A 92 11.08 2.03 -8.79
N SER A 93 11.59 1.88 -10.01
CA SER A 93 12.65 2.74 -10.54
C SER A 93 12.18 4.19 -10.65
N LYS A 94 11.00 4.42 -11.24
CA LYS A 94 10.38 5.75 -11.32
C LYS A 94 10.20 6.38 -9.95
N VAL A 95 9.73 5.60 -8.97
CA VAL A 95 9.58 6.08 -7.58
C VAL A 95 10.93 6.50 -7.01
N LYS A 96 11.98 5.70 -7.17
CA LYS A 96 13.34 6.03 -6.68
C LYS A 96 13.94 7.26 -7.36
N GLU A 97 13.66 7.48 -8.64
CA GLU A 97 14.11 8.66 -9.39
C GLU A 97 13.37 9.94 -8.98
N THR A 98 12.11 9.83 -8.56
CA THR A 98 11.28 10.98 -8.19
C THR A 98 11.49 11.40 -6.72
N VAL A 99 12.06 10.53 -5.89
CA VAL A 99 12.31 10.83 -4.47
C VAL A 99 13.32 11.97 -4.35
N ASP A 100 12.86 13.09 -3.80
CA ASP A 100 13.73 14.20 -3.42
C ASP A 100 14.67 13.77 -2.27
N GLN A 101 15.98 13.93 -2.48
CA GLN A 101 17.01 13.66 -1.47
C GLN A 101 16.79 14.46 -0.18
N SER A 102 16.14 15.63 -0.25
CA SER A 102 15.82 16.45 0.92
C SER A 102 14.86 15.74 1.89
N VAL A 103 13.90 14.97 1.36
CA VAL A 103 12.91 14.23 2.15
C VAL A 103 13.57 13.02 2.82
N ILE A 104 14.57 12.40 2.17
CA ILE A 104 15.32 11.26 2.71
C ILE A 104 16.03 11.63 4.02
N GLN A 105 16.54 12.87 4.13
CA GLN A 105 17.28 13.34 5.31
C GLN A 105 16.41 13.67 6.53
N SER A 106 15.07 13.63 6.41
CA SER A 106 14.15 13.90 7.51
C SER A 106 14.11 12.74 8.52
N THR A 107 15.12 12.70 9.38
CA THR A 107 15.28 11.68 10.42
C THR A 107 15.33 12.31 11.81
N GLY A 108 14.79 11.58 12.79
CA GLY A 108 14.74 12.00 14.19
C GLY A 108 13.40 12.63 14.60
N ILE A 109 13.02 12.41 15.86
CA ILE A 109 11.88 13.08 16.50
C ILE A 109 12.47 13.98 17.59
N TYR A 110 12.27 15.28 17.44
CA TYR A 110 12.64 16.24 18.47
C TYR A 110 11.37 16.76 19.13
N SER A 111 11.30 16.62 20.45
CA SER A 111 10.18 17.13 21.24
C SER A 111 10.62 18.30 22.11
N GLY A 112 9.79 19.34 22.13
CA GLY A 112 9.99 20.56 22.89
C GLY A 112 8.69 21.37 22.89
N ARG A 113 8.55 22.28 23.85
CA ARG A 113 7.44 23.23 23.92
C ARG A 113 7.53 24.30 22.83
N THR A 114 8.73 24.53 22.31
CA THR A 114 9.02 25.46 21.21
C THR A 114 10.00 24.87 20.21
N LEU A 115 9.98 25.36 18.97
CA LEU A 115 10.89 24.92 17.90
C LEU A 115 12.37 25.14 18.27
N VAL A 116 12.68 26.29 18.88
CA VAL A 116 14.02 26.61 19.38
C VAL A 116 14.47 25.60 20.44
N GLN A 117 13.57 25.18 21.34
CA GLN A 117 13.89 24.16 22.35
C GLN A 117 14.13 22.78 21.73
N ALA A 118 13.31 22.41 20.73
CA ALA A 118 13.43 21.13 20.03
C ALA A 118 14.72 21.04 19.22
N ILE A 119 15.05 22.08 18.44
CA ILE A 119 16.27 22.14 17.59
C ILE A 119 17.52 22.36 18.44
N GLY A 120 17.44 23.17 19.50
CA GLY A 120 18.55 23.43 20.42
C GLY A 120 19.04 22.19 21.19
N ARG A 121 18.26 21.09 21.23
CA ARG A 121 18.72 19.79 21.75
C ARG A 121 19.72 19.09 20.82
N LYS A 122 19.81 19.45 19.54
CA LYS A 122 20.75 18.85 18.57
C LYS A 122 22.21 18.96 19.03
N TYR A 123 22.57 20.03 19.74
CA TYR A 123 23.93 20.27 20.27
C TYR A 123 24.17 19.66 21.66
N ARG A 124 23.15 19.07 22.30
CA ARG A 124 23.23 18.54 23.67
C ARG A 124 23.50 17.04 23.73
N TRP A 125 23.31 16.31 22.63
CA TRP A 125 23.68 14.89 22.51
C TRP A 125 25.20 14.68 22.69
N LEU A 126 26.03 15.64 22.27
CA LEU A 126 27.46 15.71 22.58
C LEU A 126 27.78 15.83 24.08
N ARG A 127 26.77 16.16 24.91
CA ARG A 127 26.87 16.34 26.37
C ARG A 127 26.14 15.24 27.15
N ASN A 128 25.69 14.17 26.50
CA ASN A 128 25.05 13.04 27.19
C ASN A 128 26.10 12.25 28.00
N PRO A 129 26.01 12.20 29.34
CA PRO A 129 26.96 11.48 30.17
C PRO A 129 26.92 9.95 29.95
N GLN A 130 25.83 9.41 29.41
CA GLN A 130 25.72 7.98 29.05
C GLN A 130 26.57 7.59 27.82
N LEU A 131 26.77 8.49 26.86
CA LEU A 131 27.67 8.23 25.71
C LEU A 131 29.14 8.43 26.10
N LEU A 132 29.44 9.45 26.92
CA LEU A 132 30.76 9.57 27.55
C LEU A 132 31.06 8.36 28.46
N GLY A 133 30.06 7.85 29.18
CA GLY A 133 30.18 6.65 30.01
C GLY A 133 30.47 5.40 29.19
N GLY A 134 29.76 5.19 28.07
CA GLY A 134 30.04 4.08 27.16
C GLY A 134 31.45 4.13 26.57
N LEU A 135 31.91 5.33 26.18
CA LEU A 135 33.28 5.52 25.67
C LEU A 135 34.34 5.30 26.77
N ALA A 136 34.09 5.79 27.99
CA ALA A 136 35.00 5.60 29.13
C ALA A 136 35.13 4.14 29.54
N VAL A 137 34.02 3.37 29.52
CA VAL A 137 34.04 1.92 29.74
C VAL A 137 34.85 1.21 28.66
N LEU A 138 34.64 1.57 27.40
CA LEU A 138 35.39 1.00 26.26
C LEU A 138 36.90 1.25 26.40
N VAL A 139 37.28 2.50 26.71
CA VAL A 139 38.68 2.89 26.94
C VAL A 139 39.28 2.17 28.14
N SER A 140 38.53 1.99 29.22
CA SER A 140 38.99 1.26 30.41
C SER A 140 39.22 -0.22 30.12
N ILE A 141 38.31 -0.86 29.37
CA ILE A 141 38.45 -2.25 28.93
C ILE A 141 39.68 -2.40 28.03
N PHE A 142 39.85 -1.52 27.03
CA PHE A 142 41.01 -1.58 26.16
C PHE A 142 42.34 -1.28 26.88
N GLY A 143 42.32 -0.38 27.87
CA GLY A 143 43.46 -0.12 28.75
C GLY A 143 43.86 -1.33 29.58
N ALA A 144 42.88 -2.04 30.15
CA ALA A 144 43.14 -3.29 30.89
C ALA A 144 43.69 -4.40 29.98
N ILE A 145 43.17 -4.54 28.76
CA ILE A 145 43.68 -5.51 27.78
C ILE A 145 45.11 -5.16 27.36
N TYR A 146 45.41 -3.88 27.12
CA TYR A 146 46.75 -3.42 26.77
C TYR A 146 47.75 -3.67 27.89
N TRP A 147 47.31 -3.56 29.15
CA TRP A 147 48.13 -3.86 30.32
C TRP A 147 48.52 -5.34 30.42
N VAL A 148 47.60 -6.24 30.04
CA VAL A 148 47.85 -7.69 30.01
C VAL A 148 48.66 -8.13 28.79
N LEU A 149 48.49 -7.46 27.65
CA LEU A 149 49.12 -7.80 26.37
C LEU A 149 49.77 -6.57 25.70
N PRO A 150 50.91 -6.07 26.20
CA PRO A 150 51.55 -4.89 25.62
C PRO A 150 52.27 -5.17 24.28
N GLY A 151 52.37 -4.14 23.44
CA GLY A 151 53.17 -4.16 22.21
C GLY A 151 52.50 -4.89 21.03
N GLY A 152 53.27 -5.70 20.29
CA GLY A 152 52.82 -6.32 19.04
C GLY A 152 51.59 -7.24 19.18
N TRP A 153 51.42 -7.88 20.34
CA TRP A 153 50.29 -8.77 20.60
C TRP A 153 48.95 -8.04 20.69
N PHE A 154 48.92 -6.82 21.22
CA PHE A 154 47.73 -5.96 21.19
C PHE A 154 47.31 -5.62 19.75
N SER A 155 48.29 -5.34 18.90
CA SER A 155 48.05 -5.00 17.49
C SER A 155 47.44 -6.19 16.73
N ILE A 156 47.97 -7.39 16.93
CA ILE A 156 47.41 -8.62 16.34
C ILE A 156 45.97 -8.86 16.84
N PHE A 157 45.73 -8.69 18.14
CA PHE A 157 44.39 -8.80 18.72
C PHE A 157 43.42 -7.78 18.13
N MET A 158 43.83 -6.52 17.96
CA MET A 158 43.00 -5.47 17.36
C MET A 158 42.67 -5.76 15.90
N ILE A 159 43.64 -6.24 15.12
CA ILE A 159 43.42 -6.63 13.73
C ILE A 159 42.40 -7.77 13.66
N ALA A 160 42.52 -8.78 14.52
CA ALA A 160 41.56 -9.88 14.60
C ALA A 160 40.16 -9.41 15.04
N LEU A 161 40.06 -8.53 16.03
CA LEU A 161 38.80 -7.96 16.51
C LEU A 161 38.10 -7.15 15.39
N VAL A 162 38.83 -6.27 14.72
CA VAL A 162 38.31 -5.49 13.59
C VAL A 162 37.87 -6.41 12.45
N TYR A 163 38.64 -7.46 12.15
CA TYR A 163 38.25 -8.45 11.14
C TYR A 163 36.94 -9.16 11.51
N VAL A 164 36.79 -9.63 12.75
CA VAL A 164 35.55 -10.26 13.22
C VAL A 164 34.37 -9.29 13.16
N LEU A 165 34.55 -8.05 13.62
CA LEU A 165 33.52 -7.00 13.52
C LEU A 165 33.12 -6.74 12.07
N MET A 166 34.08 -6.68 11.14
CA MET A 166 33.80 -6.56 9.71
C MET A 166 33.00 -7.76 9.18
N GLN A 167 33.28 -8.98 9.63
CA GLN A 167 32.51 -10.16 9.21
C GLN A 167 31.07 -10.13 9.73
N VAL A 168 30.87 -9.73 10.99
CA VAL A 168 29.53 -9.52 11.56
C VAL A 168 28.79 -8.42 10.80
N ALA A 169 29.43 -7.28 10.53
CA ALA A 169 28.85 -6.20 9.76
C ALA A 169 28.49 -6.63 8.32
N LYS A 170 29.35 -7.41 7.66
CA LYS A 170 29.07 -8.00 6.34
C LYS A 170 27.89 -8.97 6.39
N LYS A 171 27.74 -9.75 7.46
CA LYS A 171 26.60 -10.67 7.66
C LYS A 171 25.31 -9.89 7.89
N TRP A 172 25.35 -8.85 8.71
CA TRP A 172 24.23 -7.94 8.94
C TRP A 172 23.79 -7.21 7.65
N LYS A 173 24.76 -6.70 6.88
CA LYS A 173 24.49 -6.06 5.58
C LYS A 173 23.84 -7.04 4.59
N ARG A 174 24.26 -8.30 4.61
CA ARG A 174 23.63 -9.38 3.82
C ARG A 174 22.21 -9.68 4.30
N TYR A 175 22.00 -9.86 5.61
CA TYR A 175 20.68 -10.12 6.18
C TYR A 175 19.66 -9.01 5.86
N ILE A 176 20.07 -7.74 5.94
CA ILE A 176 19.23 -6.61 5.54
C ILE A 176 18.91 -6.67 4.04
N LYS A 177 19.89 -6.99 3.19
CA LYS A 177 19.72 -7.12 1.73
C LYS A 177 18.90 -8.36 1.31
N GLU A 178 18.93 -9.42 2.11
CA GLU A 178 18.21 -10.68 1.87
C GLU A 178 16.74 -10.60 2.27
N SER A 179 16.38 -9.71 3.21
CA SER A 179 15.00 -9.57 3.68
C SER A 179 14.01 -9.06 2.62
N SER A 180 14.49 -8.23 1.67
CA SER A 180 13.75 -7.81 0.48
C SER A 180 14.69 -7.16 -0.54
N THR A 181 14.40 -7.33 -1.82
CA THR A 181 15.10 -6.62 -2.91
C THR A 181 14.72 -5.13 -2.96
N SER A 182 13.62 -4.74 -2.32
CA SER A 182 13.20 -3.35 -2.16
C SER A 182 13.62 -2.79 -0.80
N SER A 183 13.83 -1.48 -0.72
CA SER A 183 14.18 -0.78 0.51
C SER A 183 13.09 0.20 0.91
N PHE A 184 12.93 0.44 2.22
CA PHE A 184 12.11 1.54 2.72
C PHE A 184 12.45 2.83 1.97
N THR A 185 11.41 3.52 1.48
CA THR A 185 11.58 4.73 0.67
C THR A 185 10.72 5.85 1.26
N ARG A 186 11.33 7.02 1.45
CA ARG A 186 10.60 8.22 1.89
C ARG A 186 10.05 8.94 0.66
N ILE A 187 8.78 8.76 0.37
CA ILE A 187 8.05 9.49 -0.66
C ILE A 187 6.71 9.94 -0.10
N THR A 188 6.29 11.15 -0.48
CA THR A 188 5.06 11.74 0.01
C THR A 188 3.86 11.42 -0.89
N GLN A 189 2.66 11.47 -0.31
CA GLN A 189 1.42 11.11 -1.01
C GLN A 189 1.17 11.94 -2.29
N ASP A 190 1.47 13.23 -2.24
CA ASP A 190 1.37 14.19 -3.35
C ASP A 190 2.32 13.89 -4.52
N ILE A 191 3.34 13.06 -4.32
CA ILE A 191 4.29 12.65 -5.35
C ILE A 191 3.92 11.26 -5.92
N ILE A 192 3.63 10.31 -5.03
CA ILE A 192 3.34 8.93 -5.44
C ILE A 192 1.96 8.78 -6.10
N GLU A 193 0.93 9.53 -5.67
CA GLU A 193 -0.40 9.43 -6.27
C GLU A 193 -0.43 9.85 -7.74
N PRO A 194 0.16 11.00 -8.14
CA PRO A 194 0.27 11.36 -9.55
C PRO A 194 1.02 10.30 -10.37
N LEU A 195 2.09 9.71 -9.83
CA LEU A 195 2.86 8.67 -10.51
C LEU A 195 2.03 7.41 -10.76
N LEU A 196 1.26 6.97 -9.75
CA LEU A 196 0.32 5.85 -9.89
C LEU A 196 -0.82 6.17 -10.86
N TYR A 197 -1.33 7.39 -10.81
CA TYR A 197 -2.40 7.86 -11.69
C TYR A 197 -1.95 7.92 -13.16
N GLU A 198 -0.77 8.47 -13.43
CA GLU A 198 -0.18 8.47 -14.77
C GLU A 198 0.03 7.05 -15.28
N SER A 199 0.53 6.15 -14.42
CA SER A 199 0.65 4.73 -14.78
C SER A 199 -0.72 4.12 -15.10
N ALA A 200 -1.76 4.40 -14.31
CA ALA A 200 -3.10 3.89 -14.55
C ALA A 200 -3.65 4.40 -15.89
N LYS A 201 -3.55 5.71 -16.13
CA LYS A 201 -3.98 6.34 -17.38
C LYS A 201 -3.23 5.79 -18.60
N SER A 202 -1.90 5.59 -18.48
CA SER A 202 -1.08 5.02 -19.56
C SER A 202 -1.46 3.58 -19.92
N ARG A 203 -2.08 2.85 -18.99
CA ARG A 203 -2.60 1.49 -19.18
C ARG A 203 -4.08 1.47 -19.61
N GLY A 204 -4.66 2.63 -19.91
CA GLY A 204 -6.05 2.75 -20.34
C GLY A 204 -7.07 2.55 -19.21
N ILE A 205 -6.64 2.66 -17.95
CA ILE A 205 -7.56 2.63 -16.81
C ILE A 205 -8.22 4.00 -16.71
N ASP A 206 -9.53 4.05 -16.93
CA ASP A 206 -10.32 5.27 -16.79
C ASP A 206 -10.79 5.47 -15.34
N ILE A 207 -10.69 6.71 -14.87
CA ILE A 207 -11.04 7.10 -13.50
C ILE A 207 -12.05 8.23 -13.59
N GLU A 208 -13.27 7.96 -13.14
CA GLU A 208 -14.34 8.95 -13.16
C GLU A 208 -14.28 9.83 -11.91
N PHE A 209 -13.76 11.04 -12.07
CA PHE A 209 -13.73 12.05 -11.01
C PHE A 209 -15.12 12.69 -10.79
N ASN A 210 -15.28 13.35 -9.64
CA ASN A 210 -16.53 13.96 -9.17
C ASN A 210 -17.70 12.99 -8.96
N GLN A 211 -17.43 11.69 -8.87
CA GLN A 211 -18.42 10.66 -8.63
C GLN A 211 -18.43 10.30 -7.14
N GLU A 212 -19.50 10.66 -6.42
CA GLU A 212 -19.66 10.37 -5.00
C GLU A 212 -20.61 9.19 -4.79
N MET A 213 -20.12 8.15 -4.11
CA MET A 213 -20.97 7.07 -3.65
C MET A 213 -21.86 7.55 -2.50
N LEU A 214 -23.17 7.49 -2.70
CA LEU A 214 -24.19 7.91 -1.73
C LEU A 214 -24.70 6.77 -0.87
N GLU A 215 -24.91 5.61 -1.49
CA GLU A 215 -25.56 4.45 -0.88
C GLU A 215 -24.99 3.16 -1.45
N LEU A 216 -24.99 2.11 -0.63
CA LEU A 216 -24.57 0.76 -1.00
C LEU A 216 -25.51 -0.24 -0.33
N THR A 217 -26.21 -1.03 -1.15
CA THR A 217 -27.17 -2.04 -0.70
C THR A 217 -26.73 -3.39 -1.25
N LYS A 218 -26.59 -4.42 -0.41
CA LYS A 218 -26.42 -5.79 -0.89
C LYS A 218 -27.80 -6.39 -1.13
N MET A 219 -28.02 -6.99 -2.30
CA MET A 219 -29.27 -7.68 -2.60
C MET A 219 -29.23 -9.10 -2.04
N ASP A 220 -30.33 -9.51 -1.41
CA ASP A 220 -30.47 -10.82 -0.82
C ASP A 220 -30.61 -11.90 -1.89
N ASP A 221 -30.23 -13.13 -1.54
CA ASP A 221 -30.34 -14.30 -2.42
C ASP A 221 -31.80 -14.69 -2.73
N SER A 222 -32.78 -14.04 -2.10
CA SER A 222 -34.21 -14.23 -2.37
C SER A 222 -34.76 -13.34 -3.49
N ASP A 223 -33.96 -12.43 -4.06
CA ASP A 223 -34.42 -11.60 -5.19
C ASP A 223 -34.78 -12.47 -6.40
N ARG A 224 -35.90 -12.10 -7.07
CA ARG A 224 -36.48 -12.87 -8.20
C ARG A 224 -35.69 -12.72 -9.51
N ASP A 225 -34.76 -11.78 -9.58
CA ASP A 225 -33.95 -11.52 -10.76
C ASP A 225 -32.55 -12.11 -10.57
N ASP A 226 -32.24 -13.16 -11.34
CA ASP A 226 -30.93 -13.82 -11.34
C ASP A 226 -29.77 -12.86 -11.66
N ASN A 227 -30.04 -11.72 -12.33
CA ASN A 227 -29.02 -10.72 -12.64
C ASN A 227 -28.74 -9.73 -11.50
N THR A 228 -29.53 -9.70 -10.42
CA THR A 228 -29.30 -8.80 -9.28
C THR A 228 -29.00 -9.56 -7.99
N LYS A 229 -29.34 -10.84 -7.96
CA LYS A 229 -29.18 -11.74 -6.82
C LYS A 229 -27.73 -11.79 -6.32
N GLY A 230 -27.54 -11.54 -5.02
CA GLY A 230 -26.23 -11.56 -4.35
C GLY A 230 -25.30 -10.39 -4.70
N ARG A 231 -25.70 -9.48 -5.60
CA ARG A 231 -24.90 -8.32 -6.05
C ARG A 231 -25.08 -7.11 -5.13
N TYR A 232 -24.16 -6.16 -5.26
CA TYR A 232 -24.26 -4.85 -4.63
C TYR A 232 -24.88 -3.84 -5.59
N ARG A 233 -25.87 -3.10 -5.10
CA ARG A 233 -26.42 -1.89 -5.73
C ARG A 233 -25.74 -0.67 -5.13
N VAL A 234 -25.09 0.13 -5.97
CA VAL A 234 -24.37 1.34 -5.55
C VAL A 234 -25.02 2.56 -6.16
N LEU A 235 -25.52 3.48 -5.33
CA LEU A 235 -26.02 4.77 -5.79
C LEU A 235 -24.86 5.75 -5.85
N VAL A 236 -24.60 6.30 -7.03
CA VAL A 236 -23.53 7.25 -7.28
C VAL A 236 -24.11 8.55 -7.80
N LYS A 237 -23.63 9.67 -7.27
CA LYS A 237 -24.00 11.02 -7.69
C LYS A 237 -22.81 11.72 -8.33
N ASP A 238 -23.03 12.24 -9.52
CA ASP A 238 -22.12 13.19 -10.14
C ASP A 238 -22.27 14.55 -9.44
N ARG A 239 -21.17 15.03 -8.85
CA ARG A 239 -21.14 16.29 -8.10
C ARG A 239 -21.12 17.53 -8.99
N VAL A 240 -20.81 17.39 -10.27
CA VAL A 240 -20.79 18.49 -11.25
C VAL A 240 -22.19 18.69 -11.83
N THR A 241 -22.80 17.61 -12.32
CA THR A 241 -24.13 17.67 -12.98
C THR A 241 -25.29 17.54 -11.99
N GLY A 242 -25.04 16.92 -10.83
CA GLY A 242 -26.07 16.56 -9.86
C GLY A 242 -26.85 15.29 -10.23
N ASP A 243 -26.53 14.66 -11.37
CA ASP A 243 -27.21 13.45 -11.84
C ASP A 243 -26.84 12.22 -10.99
N GLU A 244 -27.83 11.36 -10.79
CA GLU A 244 -27.68 10.12 -10.02
C GLU A 244 -27.75 8.91 -10.97
N LYS A 245 -26.89 7.93 -10.71
CA LYS A 245 -26.82 6.66 -11.43
C LYS A 245 -26.68 5.50 -10.46
N VAL A 246 -27.12 4.34 -10.90
CA VAL A 246 -27.00 3.09 -10.15
C VAL A 246 -25.94 2.22 -10.83
N ILE A 247 -24.97 1.75 -10.05
CA ILE A 247 -23.98 0.78 -10.49
C ILE A 247 -24.22 -0.53 -9.76
N TRP A 248 -24.45 -1.59 -10.51
CA TRP A 248 -24.54 -2.95 -10.03
C TRP A 248 -23.15 -3.59 -10.08
N THR A 249 -22.72 -4.20 -8.97
CA THR A 249 -21.39 -4.83 -8.88
C THR A 249 -21.37 -6.13 -8.09
N ASP A 250 -20.60 -7.10 -8.55
CA ASP A 250 -20.41 -8.38 -7.84
C ASP A 250 -19.50 -8.17 -6.62
N TYR A 251 -18.43 -7.39 -6.81
CA TYR A 251 -17.44 -7.10 -5.78
C TYR A 251 -17.21 -5.61 -5.64
N ARG A 252 -16.85 -5.18 -4.43
CA ARG A 252 -16.40 -3.82 -4.16
C ARG A 252 -14.94 -3.87 -3.71
N ALA A 253 -14.14 -3.00 -4.30
CA ALA A 253 -12.87 -2.57 -3.74
C ALA A 253 -12.96 -1.08 -3.41
N GLY A 254 -12.29 -0.58 -2.38
CA GLY A 254 -12.27 0.85 -2.12
C GLY A 254 -12.54 1.21 -0.67
N TRP A 255 -11.71 2.14 -0.21
CA TRP A 255 -11.55 2.53 1.19
C TRP A 255 -12.08 3.93 1.48
N ASP A 256 -12.85 4.53 0.55
CA ASP A 256 -13.49 5.79 0.87
C ASP A 256 -14.50 5.60 2.01
N ARG A 257 -14.40 6.49 3.00
CA ARG A 257 -15.25 6.41 4.19
C ARG A 257 -16.62 6.90 3.80
N VAL A 258 -17.65 6.09 4.11
CA VAL A 258 -19.04 6.58 4.12
C VAL A 258 -19.07 7.91 4.90
N PRO A 259 -19.66 8.98 4.34
CA PRO A 259 -19.72 10.28 4.99
C PRO A 259 -20.17 10.17 6.44
N ARG A 260 -19.50 10.88 7.36
CA ARG A 260 -19.82 10.85 8.80
C ARG A 260 -21.30 11.11 9.08
N SER A 261 -21.96 11.95 8.27
CA SER A 261 -23.37 12.30 8.39
C SER A 261 -24.35 11.15 8.16
N ARG A 262 -23.91 10.05 7.54
CA ARG A 262 -24.74 8.86 7.29
C ARG A 262 -24.30 7.64 8.08
N ARG A 263 -23.26 7.74 8.91
CA ARG A 263 -22.72 6.61 9.67
C ARG A 263 -23.74 6.00 10.66
N ASP A 264 -24.69 6.83 11.10
CA ASP A 264 -25.75 6.43 12.04
C ASP A 264 -27.02 5.93 11.34
N ASP A 265 -27.06 5.93 9.99
CA ASP A 265 -28.18 5.42 9.21
C ASP A 265 -28.18 3.87 9.24
N PRO A 266 -29.26 3.21 9.72
CA PRO A 266 -29.34 1.75 9.83
C PRO A 266 -29.08 1.01 8.50
N THR A 267 -29.32 1.65 7.34
CA THR A 267 -28.99 1.07 6.02
C THR A 267 -27.48 1.00 5.76
N THR A 268 -26.68 1.86 6.40
CA THR A 268 -25.21 1.85 6.31
C THR A 268 -24.53 1.12 7.46
N GLN A 269 -25.23 0.84 8.56
CA GLN A 269 -24.68 0.14 9.72
C GLN A 269 -24.29 -1.32 9.39
N HIS A 270 -25.02 -1.98 8.49
CA HIS A 270 -24.63 -3.31 7.99
C HIS A 270 -23.34 -3.29 7.14
N LEU A 271 -22.95 -2.13 6.60
CA LEU A 271 -21.69 -1.94 5.86
C LEU A 271 -20.46 -1.84 6.78
N LEU A 272 -20.70 -1.62 8.08
CA LEU A 272 -19.71 -1.50 9.14
C LEU A 272 -19.77 -2.68 10.12
N SER A 273 -20.29 -3.84 9.71
CA SER A 273 -20.31 -5.05 10.56
C SER A 273 -18.90 -5.47 11.01
N ILE A 274 -17.84 -4.93 10.40
CA ILE A 274 -16.54 -4.79 11.05
C ILE A 274 -16.66 -3.67 12.10
N LYS A 275 -17.10 -4.04 13.31
CA LYS A 275 -16.96 -3.20 14.50
C LYS A 275 -15.50 -2.72 14.56
N SER A 276 -15.26 -1.45 14.24
CA SER A 276 -14.00 -0.82 14.62
C SER A 276 -14.09 -0.57 16.12
N ASP A 277 -13.60 -1.51 16.93
CA ASP A 277 -13.55 -1.43 18.39
C ASP A 277 -12.52 -0.38 18.89
N GLY A 278 -12.03 0.50 18.01
CA GLY A 278 -10.91 1.40 18.31
C GLY A 278 -9.55 0.72 18.22
N SER A 279 -9.49 -0.60 18.07
CA SER A 279 -8.33 -1.37 17.64
C SER A 279 -8.35 -1.45 16.11
N VAL A 280 -7.19 -1.25 15.51
CA VAL A 280 -6.98 -1.36 14.06
C VAL A 280 -7.41 -2.76 13.63
N GLY A 281 -8.51 -2.85 12.86
CA GLY A 281 -9.06 -4.10 12.36
C GLY A 281 -8.01 -4.90 11.60
N VAL A 282 -7.73 -6.10 12.10
CA VAL A 282 -6.99 -7.14 11.40
C VAL A 282 -7.90 -7.64 10.28
N VAL A 283 -7.41 -7.57 9.05
CA VAL A 283 -8.02 -8.28 7.91
C VAL A 283 -7.74 -9.75 8.14
N GLU A 284 -8.75 -10.55 8.48
CA GLU A 284 -8.63 -12.00 8.34
C GLU A 284 -8.51 -12.33 6.84
N PRO A 285 -7.43 -13.00 6.40
CA PRO A 285 -7.38 -13.51 5.05
C PRO A 285 -8.31 -14.72 4.96
N ALA A 286 -9.29 -14.67 4.07
CA ALA A 286 -9.94 -15.87 3.56
C ALA A 286 -8.91 -16.67 2.75
N VAL A 287 -8.03 -17.40 3.44
CA VAL A 287 -7.23 -18.45 2.85
C VAL A 287 -8.15 -19.65 2.69
N HIS A 288 -8.74 -19.79 1.51
CA HIS A 288 -9.16 -21.12 1.06
C HIS A 288 -7.88 -21.94 0.84
N VAL A 289 -7.47 -22.68 1.87
CA VAL A 289 -6.52 -23.78 1.71
C VAL A 289 -7.24 -24.82 0.88
N LEU A 290 -6.87 -24.93 -0.40
CA LEU A 290 -7.17 -26.09 -1.22
C LEU A 290 -6.68 -27.32 -0.46
N GLY A 291 -7.62 -28.21 -0.13
CA GLY A 291 -7.32 -29.49 0.48
C GLY A 291 -6.32 -30.26 -0.37
N ARG A 292 -5.27 -30.75 0.29
CA ARG A 292 -4.51 -31.91 -0.19
C ARG A 292 -5.20 -33.14 0.39
N GLU A 293 -5.51 -34.09 -0.50
CA GLU A 293 -5.65 -35.51 -0.15
C GLU A 293 -4.38 -36.04 0.54
#